data_AF-A0AAW3UZ53-F1
#
_entry.id   AF-A0AAW3UZ53-F1
#
_cell.length_a   1.000
_cell.length_b   1.000
_cell.length_c   1.000
_cell.angle_alpha   90.00
_cell.angle_beta   90.00
_cell.angle_gamma   90.00
#
_symmetry.space_group_name_H-M   'P 1'
#
loop_
_entity.id
_entity.type
_entity.pdbx_description
1 polymer ?
#
loop_
_entity_poly.entity_id
_entity_poly.type
_entity_poly.pdbx_seq_one_letter_code
_entity_poly.pdbx_strand_id
1 'polypeptide(L)'
;MKIFFPTIRSILLILVGLVVLIAAIKGLCDAATLWQARNWPAVAARVDQCSLARRYGKRDSWWEVTAAFSYGSGFEQHYQETWTPPDSPRYNRGPDPVVNPAEEEALARKFCARAAAGGLRVSADHPSLAWRSEAVETGEWKMDLGMGLGFSLAGLLLIAVGVALWPGREAAVKSAKARKLRQAARAGREKAGKGRRADS
;
A
#
# COMPACT_ATOMS: atom_id res chain seq x y z
N MET A 1 -8.58 23.66 31.37
CA MET A 1 -8.43 23.38 29.91
C MET A 1 -7.00 22.97 29.46
N LYS A 2 -5.98 22.95 30.33
CA LYS A 2 -4.56 22.70 29.95
C LYS A 2 -4.18 21.24 29.57
N ILE A 3 -5.03 20.25 29.86
CA ILE A 3 -4.71 18.81 29.63
C ILE A 3 -5.42 18.25 28.38
N PHE A 4 -6.52 18.87 27.93
CA PHE A 4 -7.34 18.34 26.83
C PHE A 4 -6.67 18.48 25.46
N PHE A 5 -6.14 19.68 25.14
CA PHE A 5 -5.46 19.93 23.87
C PHE A 5 -4.25 19.02 23.57
N PRO A 6 -3.30 18.79 24.50
CA PRO A 6 -2.16 17.92 24.23
C PRO A 6 -2.55 16.44 24.10
N THR A 7 -3.56 15.98 24.85
CA THR A 7 -4.07 14.61 24.77
C THR A 7 -4.76 14.34 23.43
N ILE A 8 -5.63 15.26 22.99
CA ILE A 8 -6.32 15.16 21.70
C ILE A 8 -5.31 15.15 20.55
N ARG A 9 -4.29 16.02 20.60
CA ARG A 9 -3.23 16.05 19.58
C ARG A 9 -2.46 14.74 19.51
N SER A 10 -2.09 14.17 20.65
CA SER A 10 -1.39 12.88 20.74
C SER A 10 -2.22 11.73 20.16
N ILE A 11 -3.51 11.64 20.53
CA ILE A 11 -4.45 10.65 19.99
C ILE A 11 -4.59 10.80 18.47
N LEU A 12 -4.78 12.03 17.97
CA LEU A 12 -4.90 12.29 16.54
C LEU A 12 -3.65 11.84 15.78
N LEU A 13 -2.45 12.13 16.27
CA LEU A 13 -1.20 11.70 15.63
C LEU A 13 -1.08 10.17 15.57
N ILE A 14 -1.48 9.47 16.63
CA ILE A 14 -1.48 8.00 16.66
C ILE A 14 -2.50 7.46 15.65
N LEU A 15 -3.73 8.01 15.62
CA LEU A 15 -4.77 7.59 14.68
C LEU A 15 -4.34 7.80 13.23
N VAL A 16 -3.82 8.98 12.89
CA VAL A 16 -3.30 9.26 11.55
C VAL A 16 -2.14 8.32 11.21
N GLY A 17 -1.21 8.12 12.14
CA GLY A 17 -0.11 7.17 11.95
C GLY A 17 -0.58 5.74 11.67
N LEU A 18 -1.63 5.27 12.37
CA LEU A 18 -2.24 3.95 12.12
C LEU A 18 -2.89 3.86 10.73
N VAL A 19 -3.63 4.89 10.32
CA VAL A 19 -4.23 4.94 8.97
C VAL A 19 -3.15 4.89 7.89
N VAL A 20 -2.05 5.64 8.08
CA VAL A 20 -0.90 5.62 7.17
C VAL A 20 -0.24 4.24 7.13
N LEU A 21 -0.12 3.55 8.27
CA LEU A 21 0.40 2.18 8.30
C LEU A 21 -0.50 1.18 7.57
N ILE A 22 -1.82 1.29 7.69
CA ILE A 22 -2.75 0.41 6.97
C ILE A 22 -2.58 0.60 5.46
N ALA A 23 -2.49 1.86 4.99
CA ALA A 23 -2.22 2.16 3.59
C ALA A 23 -0.86 1.61 3.13
N ALA A 24 0.18 1.71 3.97
CA ALA A 24 1.49 1.14 3.69
C ALA A 24 1.47 -0.38 3.55
N ILE A 25 0.76 -1.08 4.44
CA ILE A 25 0.63 -2.54 4.38
C ILE A 25 -0.03 -2.95 3.07
N LYS A 26 -1.11 -2.26 2.65
CA LYS A 26 -1.75 -2.52 1.37
C LYS A 26 -0.75 -2.40 0.21
N GLY A 27 0.01 -1.31 0.14
CA GLY A 27 1.01 -1.10 -0.92
C GLY A 27 2.12 -2.15 -0.90
N LEU A 28 2.55 -2.60 0.28
CA LEU A 28 3.53 -3.68 0.42
C LEU A 28 2.98 -5.04 -0.03
N CYS A 29 1.72 -5.34 0.28
CA CYS A 29 1.03 -6.54 -0.21
C CYS A 29 0.91 -6.50 -1.74
N ASP A 30 0.45 -5.39 -2.30
CA ASP A 30 0.33 -5.20 -3.75
C ASP A 30 1.70 -5.39 -4.42
N ALA A 31 2.77 -4.75 -3.90
CA ALA A 31 4.14 -4.92 -4.38
C ALA A 31 4.63 -6.38 -4.31
N ALA A 32 4.35 -7.08 -3.20
CA ALA A 32 4.74 -8.47 -3.02
C ALA A 32 4.00 -9.39 -4.00
N THR A 33 2.70 -9.17 -4.21
CA THR A 33 1.91 -9.95 -5.17
C THR A 33 2.35 -9.69 -6.61
N LEU A 34 2.67 -8.45 -6.97
CA LEU A 34 3.18 -8.10 -8.29
C LEU A 34 4.60 -8.68 -8.52
N TRP A 35 5.44 -8.71 -7.48
CA TRP A 35 6.73 -9.40 -7.52
C TRP A 35 6.57 -10.91 -7.71
N GLN A 36 5.62 -11.53 -7.01
CA GLN A 36 5.29 -12.95 -7.17
C GLN A 36 4.71 -13.26 -8.56
N ALA A 37 3.93 -12.33 -9.11
CA ALA A 37 3.32 -12.46 -10.43
C ALA A 37 4.33 -12.60 -11.57
N ARG A 38 5.62 -12.34 -11.34
CA ARG A 38 6.70 -12.66 -12.29
C ARG A 38 6.77 -14.14 -12.66
N ASN A 39 6.34 -15.02 -11.76
CA ASN A 39 6.35 -16.46 -11.96
C ASN A 39 4.98 -17.01 -12.39
N TRP A 40 3.97 -16.15 -12.53
CA TRP A 40 2.63 -16.58 -12.95
C TRP A 40 2.58 -16.77 -14.48
N PRO A 41 1.82 -17.76 -14.96
CA PRO A 41 1.63 -17.95 -16.40
C PRO A 41 0.99 -16.72 -17.04
N ALA A 42 1.48 -16.37 -18.23
CA ALA A 42 0.81 -15.40 -19.09
C ALA A 42 -0.41 -16.05 -19.76
N VAL A 43 -1.54 -15.37 -19.68
CA VAL A 43 -2.82 -15.83 -20.22
C VAL A 43 -3.35 -14.77 -21.19
N ALA A 44 -3.89 -15.23 -22.32
CA ALA A 44 -4.59 -14.35 -23.24
C ALA A 44 -5.82 -13.76 -22.54
N ALA A 45 -5.92 -12.43 -22.56
CA ALA A 45 -7.05 -11.71 -22.01
C ALA A 45 -7.67 -10.85 -23.11
N ARG A 46 -9.00 -10.76 -23.11
CA ARG A 46 -9.75 -9.86 -23.98
C ARG A 46 -10.00 -8.57 -23.23
N VAL A 47 -9.74 -7.44 -23.86
CA VAL A 47 -10.15 -6.13 -23.32
C VAL A 47 -11.59 -5.88 -23.74
N ASP A 48 -12.51 -5.84 -22.79
CA ASP A 48 -13.93 -5.60 -23.06
C ASP A 48 -14.26 -4.11 -23.07
N GLN A 49 -13.63 -3.36 -22.18
CA GLN A 49 -13.77 -1.92 -22.08
C GLN A 49 -12.41 -1.31 -21.85
N CYS A 50 -12.14 -0.20 -22.52
CA CYS A 50 -10.94 0.59 -22.28
C CYS A 50 -11.29 2.07 -22.43
N SER A 51 -10.96 2.84 -21.40
CA SER A 51 -11.19 4.27 -21.36
C SER A 51 -9.92 4.99 -20.93
N LEU A 52 -9.79 6.21 -21.43
CA LEU A 52 -8.71 7.12 -21.08
C LEU A 52 -9.33 8.28 -20.31
N ALA A 53 -8.73 8.65 -19.18
CA ALA A 53 -9.18 9.75 -18.35
C ALA A 53 -8.02 10.70 -18.06
N ARG A 54 -8.24 12.00 -18.27
CA ARG A 54 -7.26 13.01 -17.87
C ARG A 54 -7.38 13.30 -16.39
N ARG A 55 -6.25 13.33 -15.69
CA ARG A 55 -6.15 13.63 -14.26
C ARG A 55 -5.37 14.90 -14.08
N TYR A 56 -5.78 15.69 -13.08
CA TYR A 56 -5.26 17.02 -12.85
C TYR A 56 -4.57 17.07 -11.49
N GLY A 57 -3.28 17.40 -11.53
CA GLY A 57 -2.49 17.77 -10.38
C GLY A 57 -2.53 19.28 -10.12
N LYS A 58 -1.73 19.70 -9.14
CA LYS A 58 -1.56 21.13 -8.84
C LYS A 58 -0.83 21.89 -9.96
N ARG A 59 0.08 21.24 -10.68
CA ARG A 59 0.97 21.88 -11.68
C ARG A 59 0.93 21.21 -13.04
N ASP A 60 0.59 19.93 -13.08
CA ASP A 60 0.59 19.07 -14.24
C ASP A 60 -0.76 18.36 -14.41
N SER A 61 -0.97 17.83 -15.61
CA SER A 61 -2.00 16.84 -15.89
C SER A 61 -1.35 15.61 -16.53
N TRP A 62 -1.91 14.44 -16.24
CA TRP A 62 -1.46 13.15 -16.77
C TRP A 62 -2.67 12.32 -17.20
N TRP A 63 -2.40 11.22 -17.91
CA TRP A 63 -3.42 10.31 -18.40
C TRP A 63 -3.46 9.04 -17.56
N GLU A 64 -4.66 8.66 -17.12
CA GLU A 64 -4.95 7.35 -16.54
C GLU A 64 -5.73 6.52 -17.56
N VAL A 65 -5.31 5.28 -17.75
CA VAL A 65 -6.02 4.28 -18.55
C VAL A 65 -6.78 3.39 -17.60
N THR A 66 -8.06 3.16 -17.88
CA THR A 66 -8.86 2.14 -17.21
C THR A 66 -9.22 1.08 -18.22
N ALA A 67 -8.88 -0.17 -17.95
CA ALA A 67 -9.25 -1.30 -18.80
C ALA A 67 -9.92 -2.41 -17.99
N ALA A 68 -10.99 -2.95 -18.55
CA ALA A 68 -11.64 -4.16 -18.08
C ALA A 68 -11.24 -5.32 -18.99
N PHE A 69 -10.73 -6.37 -18.38
CA PHE A 69 -10.23 -7.57 -19.02
C PHE A 69 -11.12 -8.75 -18.66
N SER A 70 -11.50 -9.53 -19.64
CA SER A 70 -12.01 -10.88 -19.44
C SER A 70 -10.96 -11.92 -19.79
N TYR A 71 -10.90 -13.01 -19.02
CA TYR A 71 -9.91 -14.07 -19.19
C TYR A 71 -10.43 -15.41 -18.65
N GLY A 72 -9.62 -16.46 -18.80
CA GLY A 72 -10.00 -17.83 -18.45
C GLY A 72 -10.76 -18.56 -19.57
N SER A 73 -11.15 -19.81 -19.32
CA SER A 73 -11.93 -20.61 -20.27
C SER A 73 -13.26 -19.93 -20.53
N GLY A 74 -13.50 -19.49 -21.76
CA GLY A 74 -14.74 -18.81 -22.12
C GLY A 74 -14.85 -17.36 -21.67
N PHE A 75 -13.77 -16.72 -21.19
CA PHE A 75 -13.77 -15.32 -20.74
C PHE A 75 -14.71 -15.03 -19.55
N GLU A 76 -14.85 -16.00 -18.64
CA GLU A 76 -15.75 -15.92 -17.48
C GLU A 76 -15.18 -15.10 -16.30
N GLN A 77 -13.86 -14.92 -16.23
CA GLN A 77 -13.22 -14.14 -15.18
C GLN A 77 -13.06 -12.69 -15.62
N HIS A 78 -13.27 -11.77 -14.69
CA HIS A 78 -13.17 -10.33 -14.96
C HIS A 78 -12.13 -9.68 -14.04
N TYR A 79 -11.31 -8.81 -14.62
CA TYR A 79 -10.32 -8.02 -13.90
C TYR A 79 -10.34 -6.60 -14.45
N GLN A 80 -10.42 -5.61 -13.57
CA GLN A 80 -10.39 -4.21 -13.97
C GLN A 80 -9.21 -3.53 -13.27
N GLU A 81 -8.44 -2.78 -14.05
CA GLU A 81 -7.29 -2.03 -13.56
C GLU A 81 -7.32 -0.61 -14.11
N THR A 82 -6.94 0.34 -13.25
CA THR A 82 -6.66 1.72 -13.65
C THR A 82 -5.20 2.03 -13.33
N TRP A 83 -4.45 2.48 -14.32
CA TRP A 83 -3.03 2.79 -14.17
C TRP A 83 -2.64 4.01 -15.01
N THR A 84 -1.48 4.59 -14.71
CA THR A 84 -0.87 5.64 -15.53
C THR A 84 0.19 4.99 -16.43
N PRO A 85 0.05 5.02 -17.77
CA PRO A 85 1.08 4.48 -18.66
C PRO A 85 2.44 5.17 -18.43
N PRO A 86 3.56 4.43 -18.48
CA PRO A 86 4.88 4.98 -18.21
C PRO A 86 5.32 6.02 -19.25
N ASP A 87 4.82 5.89 -20.48
CA ASP A 87 5.01 6.83 -21.58
C ASP A 87 3.84 7.82 -21.74
N SER A 88 3.02 8.01 -20.69
CA SER A 88 1.96 9.02 -20.71
C SER A 88 2.57 10.43 -20.72
N PRO A 89 2.20 11.27 -21.70
CA PRO A 89 2.65 12.65 -21.73
C PRO A 89 2.10 13.41 -20.51
N ARG A 90 2.95 14.24 -19.91
CA ARG A 90 2.56 15.19 -18.87
C ARG A 90 2.50 16.58 -19.45
N TYR A 91 1.40 17.27 -19.18
CA TYR A 91 1.19 18.63 -19.67
C TYR A 91 1.20 19.60 -18.50
N ASN A 92 2.01 20.66 -18.61
CA ASN A 92 1.98 21.76 -17.65
C ASN A 92 0.64 22.48 -17.72
N ARG A 93 0.12 22.90 -16.57
CA ARG A 93 -1.20 23.53 -16.44
C ARG A 93 -1.27 24.98 -16.96
N GLY A 94 -0.16 25.59 -17.33
CA GLY A 94 -0.12 27.00 -17.73
C GLY A 94 0.34 27.20 -19.17
N PRO A 95 -0.50 27.74 -20.08
CA PRO A 95 -1.98 27.79 -20.06
C PRO A 95 -2.61 26.38 -20.15
N ASP A 96 -3.94 26.26 -19.97
CA ASP A 96 -4.65 24.97 -20.07
C ASP A 96 -4.25 24.29 -21.39
N PRO A 97 -3.60 23.11 -21.35
CA PRO A 97 -3.16 22.45 -22.56
C PRO A 97 -4.42 22.06 -23.33
N VAL A 98 -4.66 22.79 -24.43
CA VAL A 98 -5.66 22.45 -25.45
C VAL A 98 -5.14 21.19 -26.12
N VAL A 99 -5.44 20.05 -25.51
CA VAL A 99 -5.16 18.76 -26.12
C VAL A 99 -6.18 18.57 -27.23
N ASN A 100 -5.68 18.33 -28.43
CA ASN A 100 -6.51 18.06 -29.59
C ASN A 100 -7.30 16.75 -29.35
N PRO A 101 -8.62 16.71 -29.56
CA PRO A 101 -9.40 15.46 -29.47
C PRO A 101 -8.81 14.30 -30.30
N ALA A 102 -8.19 14.61 -31.45
CA ALA A 102 -7.51 13.60 -32.27
C ALA A 102 -6.26 13.02 -31.59
N GLU A 103 -5.55 13.82 -30.80
CA GLU A 103 -4.39 13.37 -30.01
C GLU A 103 -4.85 12.50 -28.84
N GLU A 104 -5.92 12.89 -28.15
CA GLU A 104 -6.54 12.09 -27.10
C GLU A 104 -7.01 10.73 -27.61
N GLU A 105 -7.70 10.70 -28.76
CA GLU A 105 -8.15 9.45 -29.38
C GLU A 105 -6.97 8.57 -29.82
N ALA A 106 -5.91 9.17 -30.37
CA ALA A 106 -4.69 8.45 -30.73
C ALA A 106 -4.01 7.82 -29.50
N LEU A 107 -3.92 8.56 -28.39
CA LEU A 107 -3.38 8.06 -27.12
C LEU A 107 -4.25 6.93 -26.57
N ALA A 108 -5.58 7.09 -26.58
CA ALA A 108 -6.50 6.06 -26.13
C ALA A 108 -6.32 4.78 -26.95
N ARG A 109 -6.33 4.87 -28.29
CA ARG A 109 -6.10 3.72 -29.17
C ARG A 109 -4.75 3.06 -28.92
N LYS A 110 -3.68 3.84 -28.77
CA LYS A 110 -2.32 3.34 -28.50
C LYS A 110 -2.27 2.56 -27.18
N PHE A 111 -2.77 3.12 -26.09
CA PHE A 111 -2.70 2.49 -24.78
C PHE A 111 -3.63 1.28 -24.67
N CYS A 112 -4.85 1.36 -25.21
CA CYS A 112 -5.79 0.25 -25.22
C CYS A 112 -5.28 -0.92 -26.09
N ALA A 113 -4.66 -0.64 -27.25
CA ALA A 113 -4.05 -1.67 -28.08
C ALA A 113 -2.87 -2.34 -27.36
N ARG A 114 -2.04 -1.57 -26.65
CA ARG A 114 -0.95 -2.13 -25.84
C ARG A 114 -1.48 -3.02 -24.71
N ALA A 115 -2.52 -2.57 -24.01
CA ALA A 115 -3.16 -3.36 -22.94
C ALA A 115 -3.70 -4.70 -23.48
N ALA A 116 -4.35 -4.68 -24.65
CA ALA A 116 -4.86 -5.88 -25.30
C ALA A 116 -3.74 -6.84 -25.76
N ALA A 117 -2.60 -6.30 -26.22
CA ALA A 117 -1.47 -7.11 -26.68
C ALA A 117 -0.68 -7.74 -25.52
N GLY A 118 -0.59 -7.07 -24.36
CA GLY A 118 0.20 -7.53 -23.22
C GLY A 118 -0.43 -8.69 -22.43
N GLY A 119 -1.76 -8.81 -22.46
CA GLY A 119 -2.48 -9.83 -21.69
C GLY A 119 -2.30 -9.70 -20.18
N LEU A 120 -2.62 -10.78 -19.46
CA LEU A 120 -2.53 -10.83 -17.99
C LEU A 120 -1.60 -11.96 -17.53
N ARG A 121 -1.00 -11.78 -16.36
CA ARG A 121 -0.41 -12.86 -15.57
C ARG A 121 -1.39 -13.26 -14.48
N VAL A 122 -1.72 -14.54 -14.41
CA VAL A 122 -2.77 -15.07 -13.53
C VAL A 122 -2.20 -16.14 -12.62
N SER A 123 -2.51 -16.10 -11.32
CA SER A 123 -2.05 -17.14 -10.40
C SER A 123 -2.68 -18.50 -10.76
N ALA A 124 -1.85 -19.54 -10.85
CA ALA A 124 -2.31 -20.91 -11.08
C ALA A 124 -3.14 -21.44 -9.89
N ASP A 125 -2.78 -21.05 -8.67
CA ASP A 125 -3.45 -21.51 -7.44
C ASP A 125 -4.71 -20.68 -7.14
N HIS A 126 -4.76 -19.42 -7.57
CA HIS A 126 -5.86 -18.50 -7.31
C HIS A 126 -6.24 -17.74 -8.58
N PRO A 127 -7.11 -18.30 -9.45
CA PRO A 127 -7.46 -17.70 -10.74
C PRO A 127 -8.08 -16.30 -10.65
N SER A 128 -8.56 -15.88 -9.48
CA SER A 128 -9.08 -14.53 -9.23
C SER A 128 -7.98 -13.46 -9.08
N LEU A 129 -6.72 -13.88 -8.91
CA LEU A 129 -5.58 -12.98 -8.81
C LEU A 129 -4.93 -12.87 -10.19
N ALA A 130 -5.10 -11.70 -10.80
CA ALA A 130 -4.52 -11.35 -12.08
C ALA A 130 -3.83 -9.99 -12.01
N TRP A 131 -2.77 -9.83 -12.79
CA TRP A 131 -2.06 -8.57 -12.97
C TRP A 131 -1.74 -8.37 -14.45
N ARG A 132 -1.72 -7.12 -14.91
CA ARG A 132 -1.25 -6.80 -16.26
C ARG A 132 0.19 -7.26 -16.46
N SER A 133 0.47 -8.01 -17.52
CA SER A 133 1.81 -8.53 -17.80
C SER A 133 2.85 -7.42 -17.89
N GLU A 134 2.48 -6.30 -18.51
CA GLU A 134 3.33 -5.11 -18.64
C GLU A 134 3.71 -4.54 -17.25
N ALA A 135 2.80 -4.47 -16.28
CA ALA A 135 3.10 -3.98 -14.92
C ALA A 135 4.22 -4.78 -14.25
N VAL A 136 4.17 -6.10 -14.44
CA VAL A 136 5.13 -7.03 -13.88
C VAL A 136 6.50 -6.90 -14.58
N GLU A 137 6.50 -6.66 -15.90
CA GLU A 137 7.70 -6.51 -16.73
C GLU A 137 8.40 -5.16 -16.55
N THR A 138 7.64 -4.07 -16.47
CA THR A 138 8.16 -2.72 -16.22
C THR A 138 8.66 -2.57 -14.78
N GLY A 139 8.24 -3.47 -13.89
CA GLY A 139 8.71 -3.53 -12.52
C GLY A 139 8.02 -2.52 -11.60
N GLU A 140 6.72 -2.31 -11.79
CA GLU A 140 5.90 -1.39 -10.97
C GLU A 140 5.99 -1.71 -9.46
N TRP A 141 6.23 -2.98 -9.10
CA TRP A 141 6.45 -3.43 -7.73
C TRP A 141 7.56 -2.66 -7.00
N LYS A 142 8.57 -2.14 -7.71
CA LYS A 142 9.64 -1.35 -7.10
C LYS A 142 9.12 -0.02 -6.56
N MET A 143 8.25 0.63 -7.33
CA MET A 143 7.63 1.89 -6.95
C MET A 143 6.69 1.67 -5.77
N ASP A 144 5.85 0.63 -5.82
CA ASP A 144 4.92 0.28 -4.75
C ASP A 144 5.65 -0.11 -3.47
N LEU A 145 6.74 -0.87 -3.59
CA LEU A 145 7.62 -1.21 -2.47
C LEU A 145 8.24 0.05 -1.84
N GLY A 146 8.80 0.93 -2.66
CA GLY A 146 9.40 2.18 -2.19
C GLY A 146 8.39 3.09 -1.48
N MET A 147 7.20 3.24 -2.07
CA MET A 147 6.10 4.01 -1.49
C MET A 147 5.59 3.37 -0.19
N GLY A 148 5.40 2.06 -0.16
CA GLY A 148 4.98 1.30 1.02
C GLY A 148 5.99 1.41 2.18
N LEU A 149 7.29 1.32 1.90
CA LEU A 149 8.34 1.53 2.89
C LEU A 149 8.37 2.98 3.41
N GLY A 150 8.23 3.95 2.51
CA GLY A 150 8.16 5.37 2.87
C GLY A 150 6.98 5.69 3.79
N PHE A 151 5.78 5.21 3.46
CA PHE A 151 4.61 5.36 4.32
C PHE A 151 4.73 4.59 5.62
N SER A 152 5.34 3.40 5.62
CA SER A 152 5.62 2.65 6.85
C SER A 152 6.45 3.48 7.83
N LEU A 153 7.54 4.08 7.34
CA LEU A 153 8.39 4.94 8.16
C LEU A 153 7.64 6.17 8.67
N ALA A 154 6.89 6.85 7.81
CA ALA A 154 6.09 8.02 8.19
C ALA A 154 5.03 7.68 9.26
N GLY A 155 4.31 6.58 9.09
CA GLY A 155 3.31 6.10 10.05
C GLY A 155 3.92 5.76 11.40
N LEU A 156 5.06 5.06 11.42
CA LEU A 156 5.80 4.77 12.66
C LEU A 156 6.27 6.04 13.37
N LEU A 157 6.78 7.02 12.63
CA LEU A 157 7.20 8.30 13.20
C LEU A 157 6.02 9.07 13.82
N LEU A 158 4.87 9.10 13.15
CA LEU A 158 3.67 9.75 13.67
C LEU A 158 3.18 9.09 14.96
N ILE A 159 3.18 7.76 15.03
CA ILE A 159 2.83 7.02 16.24
C ILE A 159 3.86 7.30 17.34
N ALA A 160 5.16 7.25 17.04
CA ALA A 160 6.21 7.49 18.02
C ALA A 160 6.13 8.91 18.61
N VAL A 161 5.91 9.93 17.78
CA VAL A 161 5.72 11.32 18.21
C VAL A 161 4.43 11.45 19.03
N GLY A 162 3.33 10.85 18.57
CA GLY A 162 2.06 10.83 19.29
C GLY A 162 2.22 10.23 20.68
N VAL A 163 2.84 9.05 20.81
CA VAL A 163 3.13 8.39 22.08
C VAL A 163 4.09 9.22 22.95
N ALA A 164 5.12 9.82 22.36
CA ALA A 164 6.09 10.64 23.10
C ALA A 164 5.44 11.85 23.78
N LEU A 165 4.45 12.45 23.11
CA LEU A 165 3.68 13.60 23.57
C LEU A 165 2.48 13.24 24.46
N TRP A 166 2.23 11.94 24.69
CA TRP A 166 1.09 11.49 25.49
C TRP A 166 1.26 11.90 26.96
N PRO A 167 0.38 12.74 27.54
CA PRO A 167 0.58 13.29 28.88
C PRO A 167 0.57 12.24 30.01
N GLY A 168 -0.06 11.10 29.80
CA GLY A 168 -0.04 9.95 30.73
C GLY A 168 1.21 9.04 30.63
N ARG A 169 2.17 9.32 29.73
CA ARG A 169 3.30 8.42 29.44
C ARG A 169 4.17 8.17 30.65
N GLU A 170 4.47 9.19 31.45
CA GLU A 170 5.33 9.01 32.63
C GLU A 170 4.69 8.12 33.70
N ALA A 171 3.39 8.28 33.93
CA ALA A 171 2.63 7.44 34.86
C ALA A 171 2.52 5.98 34.36
N ALA A 172 2.29 5.80 33.06
CA ALA A 172 2.27 4.48 32.41
C ALA A 172 3.64 3.77 32.47
N VAL A 173 4.74 4.50 32.24
CA VAL A 173 6.10 3.93 32.30
C VAL A 173 6.47 3.55 33.74
N LYS A 174 6.15 4.40 34.73
CA LYS A 174 6.41 4.10 36.15
C LYS A 174 5.65 2.86 36.62
N SER A 175 4.37 2.75 36.28
CA SER A 175 3.54 1.58 36.61
C SER A 175 4.03 0.30 35.90
N ALA A 176 4.43 0.39 34.64
CA ALA A 176 5.00 -0.74 33.90
C ALA A 176 6.34 -1.23 34.52
N LYS A 177 7.25 -0.31 34.88
CA LYS A 177 8.50 -0.66 35.59
C LYS A 177 8.23 -1.32 36.94
N ALA A 178 7.30 -0.77 37.73
CA ALA A 178 6.90 -1.34 39.02
C ALA A 178 6.32 -2.76 38.87
N ARG A 179 5.49 -2.99 37.83
CA ARG A 179 4.95 -4.32 37.52
C ARG A 179 6.06 -5.31 37.13
N LYS A 180 7.01 -4.90 36.30
CA LYS A 180 8.14 -5.74 35.85
C LYS A 180 9.06 -6.13 37.02
N LEU A 181 9.35 -5.19 37.93
CA LEU A 181 10.10 -5.46 39.16
C LEU A 181 9.37 -6.46 40.09
N ARG A 182 8.05 -6.31 40.25
CA ARG A 182 7.24 -7.26 41.03
C ARG A 182 7.21 -8.65 40.41
N GLN A 183 7.12 -8.75 39.09
CA GLN A 183 7.18 -10.03 38.37
C GLN A 183 8.55 -10.70 38.51
N ALA A 184 9.64 -9.94 38.38
CA ALA A 184 11.00 -10.45 38.59
C ALA A 184 11.23 -10.92 40.05
N ALA A 185 10.73 -10.18 41.03
CA ALA A 185 10.82 -10.56 42.45
C ALA A 185 10.02 -11.83 42.77
N ARG A 186 8.84 -12.01 42.16
CA ARG A 186 8.04 -13.24 42.30
C ARG A 186 8.75 -14.43 41.66
N ALA A 187 9.25 -14.29 40.43
CA ALA A 187 10.00 -15.34 39.75
C ALA A 187 11.29 -15.73 40.50
N GLY A 188 11.97 -14.76 41.13
CA GLY A 188 13.14 -15.02 41.98
C GLY A 188 12.80 -15.80 43.26
N ARG A 189 11.68 -15.47 43.93
CA ARG A 189 11.20 -16.23 45.10
C ARG A 189 10.78 -17.65 44.75
N GLU A 190 10.17 -17.85 43.59
CA GLU A 190 9.75 -19.17 43.12
C GLU A 190 10.95 -20.07 42.82
N LYS A 191 12.01 -19.53 42.20
CA LYS A 191 13.29 -20.23 42.04
C LYS A 191 13.99 -20.53 43.37
N ALA A 192 14.02 -19.56 44.29
CA ALA A 192 14.62 -19.75 45.61
C ALA A 192 13.86 -20.77 46.48
N GLY A 193 12.54 -20.82 46.38
CA GLY A 193 11.70 -21.81 47.08
C GLY A 193 11.82 -23.22 46.50
N LYS A 194 12.09 -23.35 45.20
CA LYS A 194 12.30 -24.65 44.54
C LYS A 194 13.70 -25.22 44.82
N GLY A 195 14.74 -24.38 44.89
CA GLY A 195 16.08 -24.80 45.32
C GLY A 195 16.10 -25.31 46.77
N ARG A 196 15.34 -24.67 47.66
CA ARG A 196 15.27 -25.06 49.08
C ARG A 196 14.49 -26.36 49.36
N ARG A 197 13.77 -26.90 48.36
CA ARG A 197 13.09 -28.22 48.43
C ARG A 197 13.89 -29.36 47.81
N ALA A 198 15.00 -29.07 47.12
CA ALA A 198 15.85 -30.10 46.54
C ALA A 198 16.99 -30.55 47.49
N ASP A 199 17.24 -29.79 48.56
CA ASP A 199 18.25 -30.06 49.59
C ASP A 199 17.65 -30.62 50.91
N SER A 200 16.43 -31.18 50.87
CA SER A 200 15.77 -31.85 52.02
C SER A 200 15.33 -33.24 51.62
#